data_AF-A0A401QCY0-F1
#
_entry.id   AF-A0A401QCY0-F1
#
_cell.length_a   1.000
_cell.length_b   1.000
_cell.length_c   1.000
_cell.angle_alpha   90.00
_cell.angle_beta   90.00
_cell.angle_gamma   90.00
#
_symmetry.space_group_name_H-M   'P 1'
#
loop_
_entity.id
_entity.type
_entity.pdbx_description
1 polymer ?
#
loop_
_entity_poly.entity_id
_entity_poly.type
_entity_poly.pdbx_seq_one_letter_code
_entity_poly.pdbx_strand_id
1 'polypeptide(L)'
;ENVLHVRNADSQNKILHALQLQFGKLYPCSKIYGDGNAVPRIVKFLKSIDMNEPLQKKFCFPPVKECISQDIDHILETQSALAVDLGGTNLRVAIIDMKGDIIKKYTRANPRTYEERIELIVKLCVEAASESVKLNCRILGVGKYESLDWSW
;
A
#
# COMPACT_ATOMS: atom_id res chain seq x y z
N GLU A 1 20.81 1.60 -12.97
CA GLU A 1 19.44 1.26 -12.53
C GLU A 1 19.29 -0.25 -12.41
N ASN A 2 18.76 -0.74 -11.29
CA ASN A 2 18.57 -2.18 -10.99
C ASN A 2 17.16 -2.69 -11.37
N VAL A 3 16.43 -1.94 -12.19
CA VAL A 3 15.05 -2.23 -12.57
C VAL A 3 15.00 -2.47 -14.07
N LEU A 4 14.47 -3.62 -14.48
CA LEU A 4 14.23 -3.92 -15.90
C LEU A 4 12.92 -3.26 -16.34
N HIS A 5 13.04 -2.15 -17.03
CA HIS A 5 11.89 -1.51 -17.67
C HIS A 5 11.67 -2.11 -19.07
N VAL A 6 10.59 -2.87 -19.25
CA VAL A 6 10.16 -3.34 -20.57
C VAL A 6 9.05 -2.42 -21.07
N ARG A 7 9.35 -1.58 -22.07
CA ARG A 7 8.32 -0.73 -22.70
C ARG A 7 7.37 -1.60 -23.52
N ASN A 8 6.06 -1.44 -23.32
CA ASN A 8 5.01 -2.14 -24.06
C ASN A 8 5.20 -3.67 -24.06
N ALA A 9 5.11 -4.29 -22.87
CA ALA A 9 5.23 -5.73 -22.64
C ALA A 9 3.99 -6.52 -23.12
N ASP A 10 3.55 -6.25 -24.35
CA ASP A 10 2.33 -6.80 -24.96
C ASP A 10 2.55 -8.16 -25.64
N SER A 11 3.80 -8.62 -25.76
CA SER A 11 4.16 -9.82 -26.51
C SER A 11 5.36 -10.54 -25.89
N GLN A 12 5.32 -11.87 -25.94
CA GLN A 12 6.36 -12.76 -25.42
C GLN A 12 7.75 -12.41 -25.99
N ASN A 13 7.84 -12.11 -27.29
CA ASN A 13 9.10 -11.80 -27.95
C ASN A 13 9.76 -10.54 -27.41
N LYS A 14 8.98 -9.49 -27.09
CA LYS A 14 9.52 -8.25 -26.52
C LYS A 14 10.06 -8.46 -25.11
N ILE A 15 9.35 -9.26 -24.31
CA ILE A 15 9.78 -9.63 -22.96
C ILE A 15 11.07 -10.47 -23.02
N LEU A 16 11.11 -11.47 -23.91
CA LEU A 16 12.28 -12.32 -24.10
C LEU A 16 13.51 -11.52 -24.57
N HIS A 17 13.32 -10.61 -25.53
CA HIS A 17 14.39 -9.75 -26.03
C HIS A 17 14.94 -8.82 -24.93
N ALA A 18 14.07 -8.21 -24.13
CA ALA A 18 14.49 -7.38 -23.01
C ALA A 18 15.27 -8.17 -21.95
N LEU A 19 14.85 -9.41 -21.66
CA LEU A 19 15.58 -10.31 -20.78
C LEU A 19 16.95 -10.69 -21.33
N GLN A 20 17.06 -10.98 -22.63
CA GLN A 20 18.33 -11.28 -23.30
C GLN A 20 19.31 -10.09 -23.24
N LEU A 21 18.83 -8.85 -23.42
CA LEU A 21 19.67 -7.64 -23.31
C LEU A 21 20.25 -7.42 -21.90
N GLN A 22 19.59 -7.97 -20.88
CA GLN A 22 20.08 -7.92 -19.49
C GLN A 22 20.80 -9.19 -19.06
N PHE A 23 20.71 -10.26 -19.84
CA PHE A 23 21.32 -11.55 -19.53
C PHE A 23 22.84 -11.42 -19.59
N GLY A 24 23.53 -11.77 -18.50
CA GLY A 24 24.99 -11.67 -18.38
C GLY A 24 25.51 -10.35 -17.80
N LYS A 25 24.64 -9.36 -17.53
CA LYS A 25 25.05 -8.16 -16.79
C LYS A 25 25.14 -8.44 -15.29
N LEU A 26 26.25 -8.03 -14.69
CA LEU A 26 26.45 -8.05 -13.24
C LEU A 26 25.80 -6.81 -12.64
N TYR A 27 24.75 -7.01 -11.84
CA TYR A 27 24.13 -5.95 -11.07
C TYR A 27 24.75 -5.90 -9.68
N PRO A 28 25.07 -4.71 -9.14
CA PRO A 28 25.62 -4.59 -7.81
C PRO A 28 24.62 -5.10 -6.77
N CYS A 29 25.10 -5.93 -5.84
CA CYS A 29 24.30 -6.42 -4.72
C CYS A 29 23.72 -5.23 -3.94
N SER A 30 22.40 -5.18 -3.85
CA SER A 30 21.69 -4.16 -3.08
C SER A 30 20.87 -4.85 -2.00
N LYS A 31 20.97 -4.34 -0.76
CA LYS A 31 20.14 -4.78 0.38
C LYS A 31 18.63 -4.64 0.10
N ILE A 32 18.24 -3.86 -0.91
CA ILE A 32 16.85 -3.52 -1.24
C ILE A 32 16.34 -4.34 -2.46
N TYR A 33 17.23 -4.74 -3.38
CA TYR A 33 16.83 -5.34 -4.67
C TYR A 33 17.32 -6.78 -4.90
N GLY A 34 17.94 -7.39 -3.87
CA GLY A 34 18.29 -8.81 -3.87
C GLY A 34 19.74 -9.13 -4.21
N ASP A 35 20.04 -10.43 -4.28
CA ASP A 35 21.38 -11.03 -4.39
C ASP A 35 22.03 -10.93 -5.80
N GLY A 36 21.46 -10.13 -6.71
CA GLY A 36 21.96 -9.99 -8.08
C GLY A 36 21.70 -11.19 -9.00
N ASN A 37 21.13 -12.29 -8.50
CA ASN A 37 20.93 -13.55 -9.25
C ASN A 37 19.51 -13.74 -9.81
N ALA A 38 18.65 -12.72 -9.72
CA ALA A 38 17.27 -12.80 -10.17
C ALA A 38 17.15 -13.13 -11.68
N VAL A 39 17.92 -12.45 -12.53
CA VAL A 39 17.89 -12.66 -14.00
C VAL A 39 18.32 -14.08 -14.38
N PRO A 40 19.46 -14.63 -13.90
CA PRO A 40 19.80 -16.04 -14.11
C PRO A 40 18.71 -17.02 -13.67
N ARG A 41 18.06 -16.80 -12.52
CA ARG A 41 16.98 -17.66 -12.02
C ARG A 41 15.75 -17.64 -12.93
N ILE A 42 15.31 -16.47 -13.37
CA ILE A 42 14.18 -16.30 -14.29
C ILE A 42 14.48 -16.99 -15.63
N VAL A 43 15.69 -16.79 -16.19
CA VAL A 43 16.05 -17.43 -17.46
C VAL A 43 16.17 -18.94 -17.33
N LYS A 44 16.71 -19.46 -16.21
CA LYS A 44 16.73 -20.91 -15.95
C LYS A 44 15.32 -21.48 -15.87
N PHE A 45 14.40 -20.79 -15.18
CA PHE A 45 12.99 -21.18 -15.10
C PHE A 45 12.33 -21.22 -16.48
N LEU A 46 12.45 -20.15 -17.26
CA LEU A 46 11.88 -20.08 -18.61
C LEU A 46 12.41 -21.17 -19.54
N LYS A 47 13.71 -21.53 -19.43
CA LYS A 47 14.32 -22.62 -20.20
C LYS A 47 13.89 -24.02 -19.71
N SER A 48 13.47 -24.14 -18.46
CA SER A 48 13.01 -25.42 -17.88
C SER A 48 11.54 -25.72 -18.13
N ILE A 49 10.81 -24.78 -18.72
CA ILE A 49 9.41 -24.96 -19.10
C ILE A 49 9.35 -25.83 -20.36
N ASP A 50 8.72 -27.00 -20.25
CA ASP A 50 8.31 -27.78 -21.40
C ASP A 50 7.05 -27.16 -22.01
N MET A 51 7.15 -26.77 -23.28
CA MET A 51 6.07 -26.12 -24.03
C MET A 51 5.15 -27.14 -24.71
N ASN A 52 5.50 -28.43 -24.69
CA ASN A 52 4.69 -29.51 -25.29
C ASN A 52 3.65 -30.07 -24.31
N GLU A 53 3.81 -29.81 -23.01
CA GLU A 53 2.78 -30.08 -22.01
C GLU A 53 1.94 -28.80 -21.77
N PRO A 54 0.62 -28.92 -21.58
CA PRO A 54 -0.20 -27.77 -21.18
C PRO A 54 0.35 -27.18 -19.88
N LEU A 55 0.89 -25.95 -19.97
CA LEU A 55 1.55 -25.23 -18.88
C LEU A 55 0.67 -25.04 -17.64
N GLN A 56 -0.64 -25.20 -17.82
CA GLN A 56 -1.60 -25.21 -16.75
C GLN A 56 -1.44 -26.52 -15.95
N LYS A 57 -0.42 -26.56 -15.09
CA LYS A 57 -0.57 -27.29 -13.83
C LYS A 57 -1.88 -26.79 -13.26
N LYS A 58 -2.92 -27.63 -13.27
CA LYS A 58 -4.06 -27.43 -12.38
C LYS A 58 -3.41 -27.20 -11.03
N PHE A 59 -3.43 -25.96 -10.56
CA PHE A 59 -3.20 -25.68 -9.17
C PHE A 59 -4.39 -26.32 -8.45
N CYS A 60 -4.31 -27.63 -8.24
CA CYS A 60 -4.98 -28.27 -7.14
C CYS A 60 -4.27 -27.70 -5.92
N PHE A 61 -4.68 -26.49 -5.53
CA PHE A 61 -4.45 -26.07 -4.17
C PHE A 61 -4.99 -27.21 -3.33
N PRO A 62 -4.19 -27.82 -2.43
CA PRO A 62 -4.80 -28.65 -1.39
C PRO A 62 -5.98 -27.82 -0.85
N PRO A 63 -7.17 -28.41 -0.62
CA PRO A 63 -8.29 -27.66 -0.08
C PRO A 63 -7.70 -26.84 1.04
N VAL A 64 -7.75 -25.51 0.87
CA VAL A 64 -7.16 -24.59 1.83
C VAL A 64 -7.74 -25.09 3.13
N LYS A 65 -6.92 -25.69 4.01
CA LYS A 65 -7.36 -26.00 5.36
C LYS A 65 -8.04 -24.73 5.74
N GLU A 66 -9.35 -24.75 5.98
CA GLU A 66 -10.10 -23.52 6.23
C GLU A 66 -9.23 -22.74 7.18
N CYS A 67 -8.58 -21.72 6.65
CA CYS A 67 -7.84 -20.81 7.47
C CYS A 67 -9.02 -20.04 7.99
N ILE A 68 -9.55 -20.55 9.11
CA ILE A 68 -10.18 -19.72 10.10
C ILE A 68 -9.14 -18.62 10.26
N SER A 69 -9.38 -17.49 9.59
CA SER A 69 -8.65 -16.27 9.85
C SER A 69 -8.64 -16.19 11.36
N GLN A 70 -7.47 -16.29 11.99
CA GLN A 70 -7.42 -16.24 13.44
C GLN A 70 -7.90 -14.89 13.97
N ASP A 71 -8.14 -13.92 13.07
CA ASP A 71 -8.99 -12.76 13.29
C ASP A 71 -10.15 -12.75 12.27
N ILE A 72 -11.26 -13.41 12.59
CA ILE A 72 -12.54 -13.21 11.89
C ILE A 72 -13.05 -11.76 12.09
N ASP A 73 -12.54 -11.06 13.09
CA ASP A 73 -12.97 -9.70 13.45
C ASP A 73 -12.55 -8.64 12.42
N HIS A 74 -11.42 -8.82 11.73
CA HIS A 74 -10.89 -7.80 10.79
C HIS A 74 -11.55 -7.80 9.40
N ILE A 75 -12.39 -8.78 9.07
CA ILE A 75 -13.11 -8.84 7.77
C ILE A 75 -14.34 -7.93 7.78
N LEU A 76 -14.92 -7.68 8.96
CA LEU A 76 -16.08 -6.80 9.15
C LEU A 76 -15.67 -5.35 9.47
N GLU A 77 -14.40 -5.10 9.76
CA GLU A 77 -13.90 -3.76 10.05
C GLU A 77 -13.97 -2.86 8.81
N THR A 78 -14.53 -1.67 9.01
CA THR A 78 -14.56 -0.65 7.96
C THR A 78 -13.15 -0.09 7.80
N GLN A 79 -12.52 -0.39 6.67
CA GLN A 79 -11.24 0.21 6.30
C GLN A 79 -11.40 1.74 6.24
N SER A 80 -10.52 2.44 6.94
CA SER A 80 -10.62 3.88 7.15
C SER A 80 -9.24 4.54 7.16
N ALA A 81 -9.21 5.86 7.05
CA ALA A 81 -8.02 6.69 7.21
C ALA A 81 -8.31 7.86 8.15
N LEU A 82 -7.27 8.37 8.81
CA LEU A 82 -7.34 9.65 9.51
C LEU A 82 -6.94 10.76 8.56
N ALA A 83 -7.80 11.76 8.40
CA ALA A 83 -7.51 12.98 7.66
C ALA A 83 -7.32 14.14 8.63
N VAL A 84 -6.16 14.79 8.54
CA VAL A 84 -5.83 15.99 9.30
C VAL A 84 -5.85 17.18 8.35
N ASP A 85 -6.68 18.17 8.65
CA ASP A 85 -6.75 19.42 7.91
C ASP A 85 -6.35 20.60 8.80
N LEU A 86 -5.40 21.38 8.31
CA LEU A 86 -4.84 22.55 8.98
C LEU A 86 -5.42 23.83 8.36
N GLY A 87 -6.70 24.10 8.63
CA GLY A 87 -7.32 25.34 8.19
C GLY A 87 -6.79 26.57 8.96
N GLY A 88 -6.90 27.76 8.37
CA GLY A 88 -6.42 29.00 8.99
C GLY A 88 -7.08 29.35 10.33
N THR A 89 -8.34 28.95 10.54
CA THR A 89 -9.09 29.19 11.78
C THR A 89 -9.23 27.94 12.64
N ASN A 90 -9.44 26.79 12.00
CA ASN A 90 -9.78 25.55 12.67
C ASN A 90 -8.84 24.42 12.25
N LEU A 91 -8.45 23.63 13.24
CA LEU A 91 -7.76 22.37 13.07
C LEU A 91 -8.79 21.23 13.13
N ARG A 92 -8.80 20.39 12.10
CA ARG A 92 -9.80 19.34 11.92
C ARG A 92 -9.10 17.99 11.79
N VAL A 93 -9.61 16.99 12.51
CA VAL A 93 -9.20 15.59 12.34
C VAL A 93 -10.48 14.80 12.08
N ALA A 94 -10.47 13.92 11.09
CA ALA A 94 -11.62 13.10 10.75
C ALA A 94 -11.23 11.66 10.49
N ILE A 95 -12.11 10.73 10.85
CA ILE A 95 -12.08 9.34 10.42
C ILE A 95 -12.90 9.28 9.13
N ILE A 96 -12.28 8.84 8.05
CA ILE A 96 -12.89 8.75 6.72
C ILE A 96 -12.85 7.30 6.28
N ASP A 97 -13.97 6.78 5.77
CA ASP A 97 -14.03 5.43 5.23
C ASP A 97 -13.39 5.32 3.82
N MET A 98 -13.29 4.11 3.29
CA MET A 98 -12.76 3.88 1.92
C MET A 98 -13.61 4.49 0.79
N LYS A 99 -14.87 4.88 1.05
CA LYS A 99 -15.75 5.54 0.07
C LYS A 99 -15.56 7.07 0.08
N GLY A 100 -14.86 7.60 1.09
CA GLY A 100 -14.66 9.04 1.28
C GLY A 100 -15.67 9.66 2.25
N ASP A 101 -16.51 8.86 2.91
CA ASP A 101 -17.51 9.34 3.86
C ASP A 101 -16.87 9.66 5.21
N ILE A 102 -17.26 10.80 5.79
CA ILE A 102 -16.79 11.21 7.12
C ILE A 102 -17.58 10.45 8.18
N ILE A 103 -16.93 9.49 8.83
CA ILE A 103 -17.51 8.71 9.93
C ILE A 103 -17.60 9.57 11.19
N LYS A 104 -16.52 10.28 11.51
CA LYS A 104 -16.44 11.17 12.68
C LYS A 104 -15.46 12.29 12.43
N LYS A 105 -15.76 13.48 12.98
CA LYS A 105 -14.95 14.69 12.83
C LYS A 105 -14.77 15.41 14.16
N TYR A 106 -13.54 15.76 14.46
CA TYR A 106 -13.15 16.65 15.55
C TYR A 106 -12.78 17.99 14.97
N THR A 107 -13.20 19.05 15.65
CA THR A 107 -12.86 20.42 15.27
C THR A 107 -12.44 21.17 16.52
N ARG A 108 -11.29 21.82 16.42
CA ARG A 108 -10.72 22.69 17.46
C ARG A 108 -10.19 23.95 16.81
N ALA A 109 -10.07 25.02 17.60
CA ALA A 109 -9.41 26.23 17.13
C ALA A 109 -7.95 25.91 16.78
N ASN A 110 -7.44 26.45 15.67
CA ASN A 110 -6.06 26.24 15.26
C ASN A 110 -5.13 27.08 16.15
N PRO A 111 -4.19 26.47 16.90
CA PRO A 111 -3.24 27.20 17.71
C PRO A 111 -2.32 28.08 16.86
N ARG A 112 -1.93 29.23 17.41
CA ARG A 112 -1.07 30.21 16.71
C ARG A 112 0.40 29.79 16.73
N THR A 113 0.83 29.07 17.77
CA THR A 113 2.20 28.58 17.88
C THR A 113 2.33 27.19 17.25
N TYR A 114 3.54 26.88 16.78
CA TYR A 114 3.83 25.59 16.15
C TYR A 114 3.74 24.44 17.16
N GLU A 115 4.28 24.64 18.37
CA GLU A 115 4.36 23.61 19.42
C GLU A 115 2.97 23.17 19.87
N GLU A 116 2.09 24.13 20.22
CA GLU A 116 0.71 23.85 20.60
C GLU A 116 -0.07 23.18 19.47
N ARG A 117 0.23 23.52 18.21
CA ARG A 117 -0.42 22.92 17.05
C ARG A 117 -0.05 21.45 16.89
N ILE A 118 1.24 21.12 16.99
CA ILE A 118 1.70 19.73 16.92
C ILE A 118 1.11 18.91 18.08
N GLU A 119 1.14 19.45 19.30
CA GLU A 119 0.56 18.79 20.47
C GLU A 119 -0.94 18.50 20.26
N LEU A 120 -1.69 19.47 19.73
CA LEU A 120 -3.11 19.32 19.45
C LEU A 120 -3.38 18.28 18.35
N ILE A 121 -2.57 18.23 17.28
CA ILE A 121 -2.71 17.23 16.22
C ILE A 121 -2.52 15.83 16.80
N VAL A 122 -1.43 15.61 17.53
CA VAL A 122 -1.14 14.30 18.12
C VAL A 122 -2.26 13.89 19.07
N LYS A 123 -2.71 14.80 19.93
CA LYS A 123 -3.82 14.56 20.87
C LYS A 123 -5.09 14.12 20.15
N LEU A 124 -5.50 14.85 19.10
CA LEU A 124 -6.71 14.52 18.33
C LEU A 124 -6.56 13.23 17.52
N CYS A 125 -5.38 12.94 16.98
CA CYS A 125 -5.13 11.70 16.26
C CYS A 125 -5.19 10.47 17.19
N VAL A 126 -4.64 10.59 18.41
CA VAL A 126 -4.73 9.51 19.41
C VAL A 126 -6.17 9.29 19.86
N GLU A 127 -6.92 10.37 20.10
CA GLU A 127 -8.34 10.31 20.44
C GLU A 127 -9.16 9.66 19.30
N ALA A 128 -8.93 10.09 18.06
CA ALA A 128 -9.59 9.53 16.89
C ALA A 128 -9.23 8.07 16.64
N ALA A 129 -7.97 7.67 16.83
CA ALA A 129 -7.54 6.28 16.70
C ALA A 129 -8.12 5.38 17.81
N SER A 130 -8.26 5.90 19.04
CA SER A 130 -8.91 5.16 20.12
C SER A 130 -10.41 4.99 19.86
N GLU A 131 -11.06 6.02 19.32
CA GLU A 131 -12.48 5.94 18.99
C GLU A 131 -12.77 5.11 17.72
N SER A 132 -11.83 5.04 16.78
CA SER A 132 -12.01 4.20 15.57
C SER A 132 -12.21 2.73 15.92
N VAL A 133 -11.52 2.23 16.97
CA VAL A 133 -11.72 0.86 17.48
C VAL A 133 -13.16 0.65 17.94
N LYS A 134 -13.77 1.63 18.63
CA LYS A 134 -15.17 1.56 19.08
C LYS A 134 -16.16 1.62 17.92
N LEU A 135 -15.76 2.25 16.82
CA LEU A 135 -16.55 2.39 15.59
C LEU A 135 -16.31 1.24 14.60
N ASN A 136 -15.59 0.19 15.01
CA ASN A 136 -15.21 -0.93 14.16
C ASN A 136 -14.47 -0.47 12.87
N CYS A 137 -13.65 0.57 13.00
CA CYS A 137 -12.92 1.21 11.92
C CYS A 137 -11.43 0.91 12.03
N ARG A 138 -10.86 0.32 10.98
CA ARG A 138 -9.43 0.03 10.88
C ARG A 138 -8.71 1.17 10.19
N ILE A 139 -7.90 1.91 10.93
CA ILE A 139 -7.09 2.99 10.38
C ILE A 139 -5.90 2.39 9.61
N LEU A 140 -5.82 2.65 8.31
CA LEU A 140 -4.73 2.20 7.43
C LEU A 140 -3.59 3.22 7.32
N GLY A 141 -3.85 4.48 7.66
CA GLY A 141 -2.87 5.56 7.59
C GLY A 141 -3.43 6.91 8.00
N VAL A 142 -2.54 7.91 8.06
CA VAL A 142 -2.85 9.31 8.38
C VAL A 142 -2.44 10.19 7.20
N GLY A 143 -3.38 10.95 6.64
CA GLY A 143 -3.14 11.93 5.60
C GLY A 143 -3.19 13.36 6.17
N LYS A 144 -2.19 14.19 5.84
CA LYS A 144 -2.24 15.63 6.07
C LYS A 144 -2.72 16.30 4.78
N TYR A 145 -3.81 17.05 4.88
CA TYR A 145 -4.26 17.95 3.83
C TYR A 145 -3.90 19.38 4.21
N GLU A 146 -3.12 20.02 3.35
CA GLU A 146 -2.80 21.43 3.42
C GLU A 146 -3.63 22.09 2.32
N SER A 147 -4.83 22.51 2.68
CA SER A 147 -5.81 23.06 1.77
C SER A 147 -5.44 24.50 1.40
N LEU A 148 -4.89 24.68 0.19
CA LEU A 148 -5.12 25.90 -0.59
C LEU A 148 -6.58 25.84 -1.03
N ASP A 149 -7.46 26.55 -0.32
CA ASP A 149 -8.88 26.77 -0.58
C ASP A 149 -9.75 25.56 -0.96
N TRP A 150 -10.65 25.18 -0.05
CA TRP A 150 -11.80 24.33 -0.36
C TRP A 150 -13.07 25.02 0.14
N SER A 151 -13.69 25.81 -0.73
CA SER A 151 -15.09 26.19 -0.64
C SER A 151 -15.97 25.03 -1.14
N TRP A 152 -16.68 24.38 -0.20
CA TRP A 152 -17.90 23.61 -0.42
C TRP A 152 -18.89 23.95 0.69
#